data_AF-A0A4Y7K8K9-F1
#
_entry.id   AF-A0A4Y7K8K9-F1
#
_cell.length_a   1.000
_cell.length_b   1.000
_cell.length_c   1.000
_cell.angle_alpha   90.00
_cell.angle_beta   90.00
_cell.angle_gamma   90.00
#
_symmetry.space_group_name_H-M   'P 1'
#
loop_
_entity.id
_entity.type
_entity.pdbx_description
1 polymer ?
#
loop_
_entity_poly.entity_id
_entity_poly.type
_entity_poly.pdbx_seq_one_letter_code
_entity_poly.pdbx_strand_id
1 'polypeptide(L)'
;MGDKKFIVEVEKAKESVNGKPSMGPVYRSLFAKDGFPEPVEGLESCWDIFRISVEKYPDNRMLGRREIVDGEPGKYLWLTYKEVYGIVMKVGFAIRSCGVEKQL
;
A
#
# COMPACT_ATOMS: atom_id res chain seq x y z
N MET A 1 -13.05 29.13 -2.63
CA MET A 1 -11.86 28.75 -3.42
C MET A 1 -10.77 28.39 -2.41
N GLY A 2 -10.78 27.15 -1.91
CA GLY A 2 -9.97 26.75 -0.74
C GLY A 2 -8.48 26.73 -1.06
N ASP A 3 -7.67 27.21 -0.12
CA ASP A 3 -6.22 27.33 -0.23
C ASP A 3 -5.58 26.05 -0.79
N LYS A 4 -4.91 26.17 -1.94
CA LYS A 4 -4.06 25.15 -2.60
C LYS A 4 -2.80 24.86 -1.77
N LYS A 5 -2.93 24.61 -0.46
CA LYS A 5 -1.79 24.60 0.47
C LYS A 5 -0.88 23.37 0.32
N PHE A 6 -1.37 22.31 -0.32
CA PHE A 6 -0.66 21.04 -0.43
C PHE A 6 -0.57 20.49 -1.85
N ILE A 7 -0.96 21.26 -2.87
CA ILE A 7 -0.82 20.86 -4.28
C ILE A 7 -0.10 21.93 -5.09
N VAL A 8 0.81 21.50 -5.96
CA VAL A 8 1.56 22.36 -6.86
C VAL A 8 1.36 21.88 -8.29
N GLU A 9 1.19 22.82 -9.22
CA GLU A 9 1.16 22.53 -10.64
C GLU A 9 2.57 22.16 -11.09
N VAL A 10 2.73 20.97 -11.68
CA VAL A 10 4.03 20.45 -12.16
C VAL A 10 4.08 20.35 -13.68
N GLU A 11 2.92 20.39 -14.35
CA GLU A 11 2.82 20.40 -15.79
C GLU A 11 1.65 21.30 -16.20
N LYS A 12 1.88 22.20 -17.15
CA LYS A 12 0.84 23.07 -17.69
C LYS A 12 -0.17 22.27 -18.52
N ALA A 13 -1.37 22.83 -18.67
CA ALA A 13 -2.34 22.34 -19.62
C ALA A 13 -1.74 22.28 -21.04
N LYS A 14 -2.14 21.28 -21.81
CA LYS A 14 -1.72 21.06 -23.20
C LYS A 14 -2.94 21.08 -24.10
N GLU A 15 -2.89 21.90 -25.14
CA GLU A 15 -3.91 21.90 -26.20
C GLU A 15 -3.89 20.60 -27.00
N SER A 16 -4.95 20.34 -27.77
CA SER A 16 -5.00 19.17 -28.64
C SER A 16 -3.96 19.28 -29.77
N VAL A 17 -3.23 18.19 -30.02
CA VAL A 17 -2.19 18.12 -31.07
C VAL A 17 -2.18 16.74 -31.71
N ASN A 18 -2.14 16.68 -33.04
CA ASN A 18 -2.03 15.44 -33.83
C ASN A 18 -3.05 14.35 -33.45
N GLY A 19 -4.32 14.73 -33.29
CA GLY A 19 -5.40 13.82 -32.93
C GLY A 19 -5.45 13.41 -31.44
N LYS A 20 -4.51 13.89 -30.60
CA LYS A 20 -4.60 13.74 -29.14
C LYS A 20 -5.50 14.84 -28.56
N PRO A 21 -6.41 14.53 -27.62
CA PRO A 21 -7.27 15.51 -26.97
C PRO A 21 -6.46 16.47 -26.09
N SER A 22 -7.03 17.64 -25.82
CA SER A 22 -6.47 18.59 -24.84
C SER A 22 -6.40 17.96 -23.44
N MET A 23 -5.31 18.22 -22.71
CA MET A 23 -5.09 17.75 -21.34
C MET A 23 -5.02 18.94 -20.38
N GLY A 24 -5.72 18.84 -19.25
CA GLY A 24 -5.59 19.82 -18.16
C GLY A 24 -4.20 19.78 -17.49
N PRO A 25 -3.89 20.75 -16.63
CA PRO A 25 -2.61 20.78 -15.93
C PRO A 25 -2.48 19.64 -14.91
N VAL A 26 -1.25 19.16 -14.72
CA VAL A 26 -0.94 18.11 -13.73
C VAL A 26 -0.58 18.77 -12.40
N TYR A 27 -1.25 18.33 -11.34
CA TYR A 27 -0.95 18.74 -9.98
C TYR A 27 -0.35 17.58 -9.20
N ARG A 28 0.64 17.87 -8.36
CA ARG A 28 1.22 16.93 -7.41
C ARG A 28 1.13 17.46 -5.99
N SER A 29 1.21 16.56 -5.02
CA SER A 29 1.38 16.93 -3.62
C SER A 29 2.65 17.77 -3.44
N LEU A 30 2.61 18.79 -2.59
CA LEU A 30 3.78 19.58 -2.20
C LEU A 30 4.92 18.68 -1.67
N PHE A 31 4.56 17.59 -0.98
CA PHE A 31 5.51 16.64 -0.39
C PHE A 31 6.12 15.66 -1.40
N ALA A 32 5.62 15.63 -2.63
CA ALA A 32 6.07 14.70 -3.67
C ALA A 32 6.13 15.36 -5.06
N LYS A 33 6.35 16.69 -5.10
CA LYS A 33 6.33 17.45 -6.36
C LYS A 33 7.38 16.94 -7.36
N ASP A 34 8.57 16.63 -6.85
CA ASP A 34 9.70 16.15 -7.63
C ASP A 34 9.79 14.61 -7.67
N GLY A 35 8.81 13.91 -7.09
CA GLY A 35 8.84 12.47 -6.84
C GLY A 35 8.69 12.15 -5.35
N PHE A 36 8.52 10.86 -5.02
CA PHE A 36 8.53 10.42 -3.63
C PHE A 36 9.96 10.44 -3.09
N PRO A 37 10.16 10.68 -1.78
CA PRO A 37 11.47 10.48 -1.17
C PRO A 37 11.93 9.03 -1.34
N GLU A 38 13.24 8.82 -1.38
CA GLU A 38 13.82 7.49 -1.39
C GLU A 38 13.30 6.67 -0.19
N PRO A 39 13.05 5.35 -0.36
CA PRO A 39 12.70 4.48 0.74
C PRO A 39 13.75 4.52 1.86
N VAL A 40 13.31 4.37 3.10
CA VAL A 40 14.24 4.20 4.23
C VAL A 40 15.09 2.94 4.05
N GLU A 41 16.33 2.97 4.52
CA GLU A 41 17.23 1.81 4.47
C GLU A 41 16.55 0.56 5.09
N GLY A 42 16.62 -0.56 4.37
CA GLY A 42 15.95 -1.80 4.76
C GLY A 42 14.46 -1.92 4.36
N LEU A 43 13.91 -0.94 3.64
CA LEU A 43 12.57 -0.97 3.04
C LEU A 43 12.66 -1.23 1.53
N GLU A 44 13.07 -2.44 1.15
CA GLU A 44 13.36 -2.79 -0.26
C GLU A 44 12.17 -3.45 -0.96
N SER A 45 11.22 -3.97 -0.19
CA SER A 45 10.10 -4.75 -0.69
C SER A 45 8.83 -4.59 0.14
N CYS A 46 7.70 -5.03 -0.42
CA CYS A 46 6.43 -5.13 0.31
C CYS A 46 6.54 -6.03 1.55
N TRP A 47 7.42 -7.04 1.52
CA TRP A 47 7.69 -7.89 2.68
C TRP A 47 8.31 -7.07 3.82
N ASP A 48 9.21 -6.14 3.50
CA ASP A 48 9.89 -5.34 4.51
C ASP A 48 8.93 -4.36 5.17
N ILE A 49 8.03 -3.73 4.39
CA ILE A 49 6.93 -2.90 4.92
C ILE A 49 6.11 -3.70 5.94
N PHE A 50 5.71 -4.92 5.58
CA PHE A 50 4.90 -5.77 6.44
C PHE A 50 5.66 -6.21 7.71
N ARG A 51 6.89 -6.73 7.56
CA ARG A 51 7.73 -7.22 8.66
C ARG A 51 8.07 -6.11 9.65
N ILE A 52 8.44 -4.92 9.18
CA ILE A 52 8.69 -3.74 10.03
C ILE A 52 7.41 -3.33 10.78
N SER A 53 6.24 -3.44 10.15
CA SER A 53 4.96 -3.12 10.80
C SER A 53 4.65 -4.11 11.93
N VAL A 54 4.97 -5.41 11.74
CA VAL A 54 4.83 -6.44 12.77
C VAL A 54 5.76 -6.18 13.95
N GLU A 55 7.01 -5.79 13.69
CA GLU A 55 7.99 -5.47 14.73
C GLU A 55 7.57 -4.26 15.56
N LYS A 56 7.09 -3.20 14.90
CA LYS A 56 6.72 -1.93 15.57
C LYS A 56 5.37 -2.00 16.28
N TYR A 57 4.41 -2.74 15.73
CA TYR A 57 3.02 -2.70 16.17
C TYR A 57 2.39 -4.10 16.26
N PRO A 58 3.01 -5.06 16.97
CA PRO A 58 2.62 -6.47 16.91
C PRO A 58 1.18 -6.73 17.31
N ASP A 59 0.67 -6.02 18.32
CA ASP A 59 -0.66 -6.25 18.89
C ASP A 59 -1.75 -5.33 18.29
N ASN A 60 -1.39 -4.46 17.33
CA ASN A 60 -2.36 -3.62 16.64
C ASN A 60 -3.20 -4.45 15.67
N ARG A 61 -4.48 -4.07 15.53
CA ARG A 61 -5.41 -4.68 14.56
C ARG A 61 -4.91 -4.45 13.13
N MET A 62 -4.76 -5.53 12.37
CA MET A 62 -4.26 -5.50 10.99
C MET A 62 -5.32 -5.97 10.00
N LEU A 63 -5.83 -7.18 10.16
CA LEU A 63 -6.71 -7.81 9.18
C LEU A 63 -8.09 -8.05 9.80
N GLY A 64 -9.07 -7.30 9.30
CA GLY A 64 -10.46 -7.41 9.74
C GLY A 64 -11.28 -8.26 8.77
N ARG A 65 -12.02 -9.24 9.28
CA ARG A 65 -13.06 -9.96 8.53
C ARG A 65 -14.42 -9.74 9.18
N ARG A 66 -15.44 -9.48 8.37
CA ARG A 66 -16.83 -9.49 8.86
C ARG A 66 -17.33 -10.90 9.01
N GLU A 67 -17.90 -11.19 10.16
CA GLU A 67 -18.74 -12.37 10.32
C GLU A 67 -20.07 -12.14 9.59
N ILE A 68 -20.62 -13.19 8.97
CA ILE A 68 -21.99 -13.17 8.45
C ILE A 68 -22.84 -13.92 9.47
N VAL A 69 -23.82 -13.26 10.05
CA VAL A 69 -24.74 -13.83 11.05
C VAL A 69 -26.14 -13.68 10.50
N ASP A 70 -26.85 -14.79 10.35
CA ASP A 70 -28.21 -14.84 9.78
C ASP A 70 -28.35 -14.20 8.39
N GLY A 71 -27.28 -14.29 7.57
CA GLY A 71 -27.24 -13.69 6.23
C GLY A 71 -26.83 -12.22 6.22
N GLU A 72 -26.72 -11.57 7.38
CA GLU A 72 -26.40 -10.16 7.49
C GLU A 72 -24.93 -9.92 7.91
N PRO A 73 -24.27 -8.84 7.44
CA PRO A 73 -22.91 -8.49 7.84
C PRO A 73 -22.83 -8.07 9.32
N GLY A 74 -22.23 -8.92 10.15
CA GLY A 74 -21.95 -8.69 11.56
C GLY A 74 -20.71 -7.83 11.83
N LYS A 75 -20.18 -7.94 13.06
CA LYS A 75 -19.01 -7.18 13.51
C LYS A 75 -17.72 -7.67 12.82
N TYR A 76 -16.69 -6.83 12.86
CA TYR A 76 -15.35 -7.22 12.45
C TYR A 76 -14.67 -8.03 13.56
N LEU A 77 -14.22 -9.23 13.19
CA LEU A 77 -13.16 -9.92 13.89
C LEU A 77 -11.83 -9.45 13.33
N TRP A 78 -10.90 -9.11 14.22
CA TRP A 78 -9.59 -8.58 13.85
C TRP A 78 -8.50 -9.55 14.27
N LEU A 79 -7.58 -9.79 13.34
CA LEU A 79 -6.27 -10.36 13.64
C LEU A 79 -5.27 -9.22 13.84
N THR A 80 -4.38 -9.42 14.80
CA THR A 80 -3.24 -8.55 15.06
C THR A 80 -2.14 -8.76 14.00
N TYR A 81 -1.23 -7.81 13.86
CA TYR A 81 -0.05 -7.97 12.99
C TYR A 81 0.74 -9.24 13.34
N LYS A 82 0.93 -9.53 14.63
CA LYS A 82 1.64 -10.72 15.11
C LYS A 82 0.97 -12.03 14.70
N GLU A 83 -0.35 -12.11 14.81
CA GLU A 83 -1.11 -13.30 14.38
C GLU A 83 -1.04 -13.50 12.87
N VAL A 84 -1.21 -12.43 12.10
CA VAL A 84 -1.10 -12.48 10.63
C VAL A 84 0.31 -12.88 10.22
N TYR A 85 1.35 -12.37 10.87
CA TYR A 85 2.73 -12.77 10.62
C TYR A 85 2.94 -14.27 10.81
N GLY A 86 2.41 -14.83 11.90
CA GLY A 86 2.45 -16.27 12.13
C GLY A 86 1.79 -17.09 11.02
N ILE A 87 0.68 -16.61 10.46
CA ILE A 87 0.00 -17.24 9.31
C ILE A 87 0.86 -17.14 8.05
N VAL A 88 1.36 -15.94 7.72
CA VAL A 88 2.16 -15.69 6.52
C VAL A 88 3.44 -16.53 6.53
N MET A 89 4.12 -16.63 7.67
CA MET A 89 5.32 -17.48 7.79
C MET A 89 5.00 -18.95 7.49
N LYS A 90 3.89 -19.49 8.01
CA LYS A 90 3.46 -20.86 7.71
C LYS A 90 3.19 -21.06 6.22
N VAL A 91 2.49 -20.12 5.58
CA VAL A 91 2.22 -20.15 4.14
C VAL A 91 3.52 -20.09 3.34
N GLY A 92 4.44 -19.19 3.71
CA GLY A 92 5.75 -19.07 3.07
C GLY A 92 6.56 -20.37 3.17
N PHE A 93 6.62 -21.00 4.35
CA PHE A 93 7.27 -22.29 4.54
C PHE A 93 6.61 -23.40 3.71
N ALA A 94 5.28 -23.44 3.63
CA ALA A 94 4.56 -24.40 2.81
C ALA A 94 4.89 -24.24 1.32
N ILE A 95 4.90 -23.01 0.80
CA ILE A 95 5.27 -22.70 -0.59
C ILE A 95 6.70 -23.17 -0.89
N ARG A 96 7.64 -22.91 0.03
CA ARG A 96 9.03 -23.41 -0.08
C ARG A 96 9.08 -24.94 -0.11
N SER A 97 8.28 -25.61 0.73
CA SER A 97 8.23 -27.09 0.75
C SER A 97 7.73 -27.70 -0.57
N CYS A 98 6.99 -26.92 -1.38
CA CYS A 98 6.59 -27.32 -2.74
C CYS A 98 7.70 -27.12 -3.79
N GLY A 99 8.92 -26.75 -3.40
CA GLY A 99 10.05 -26.58 -4.31
C GLY A 99 10.13 -25.21 -4.99
N VAL A 100 9.36 -24.22 -4.52
CA VAL A 100 9.43 -22.86 -5.05
C VAL A 100 10.69 -22.16 -4.51
N GLU A 101 11.58 -21.80 -5.43
CA GLU A 101 12.84 -21.12 -5.14
C GLU A 101 12.86 -19.68 -5.63
N LYS A 102 13.76 -18.87 -5.03
CA LYS A 102 14.02 -17.52 -5.52
C LYS A 102 14.74 -17.65 -6.87
N GLN A 103 14.23 -16.99 -7.90
CA GLN A 103 14.99 -16.80 -9.14
C GLN A 103 16.17 -15.87 -8.85
N LEU A 104 17.38 -16.35 -9.13
CA LEU A 104 18.64 -15.62 -8.99
C LEU A 104 18.81 -14.62 -10.13
#